data_AF-A0A1K1SYB1-F1
#
_entry.id   AF-A0A1K1SYB1-F1
#
_cell.length_a   1.000
_cell.length_b   1.000
_cell.length_c   1.000
_cell.angle_alpha   90.00
_cell.angle_beta   90.00
_cell.angle_gamma   90.00
#
_symmetry.space_group_name_H-M   'P 1'
#
loop_
_entity.id
_entity.type
_entity.pdbx_description
1 polymer ?
#
loop_
_entity_poly.entity_id
_entity_poly.type
_entity_poly.pdbx_seq_one_letter_code
_entity_poly.pdbx_strand_id
1 'polypeptide(L)'
;MFTNTKKEAQRKKLQVNLLSIFLLRFHPVYCGKVFLAAYKNEAAHCVKGIHQPIVSEQLFDDVQDVLKGKKRKVRVNAFTEIDIHLPLRGFLICQRYGKPLRGSGSRGNGGIYYYYHCQSVKLCKERFRAETANEIFVKQLSKIAVNVDLDPLKQEKAGDISDLSAIVPRTREETNLIFKDLIMLCQFP
;
A
#
# COMPACT_ATOMS: atom_id res chain seq x y z
N MET A 1 -8.16 3.93 9.04
CA MET A 1 -7.62 5.15 8.39
C MET A 1 -7.53 6.32 9.36
N PHE A 2 -8.61 6.67 10.08
CA PHE A 2 -8.65 7.86 10.95
C PHE A 2 -7.74 7.81 12.18
N THR A 3 -7.51 6.62 12.75
CA THR A 3 -6.67 6.42 13.93
C THR A 3 -5.19 6.75 13.69
N ASN A 4 -4.68 6.51 12.48
CA ASN A 4 -3.28 6.81 12.14
C ASN A 4 -3.05 8.33 12.02
N THR A 5 -4.00 9.07 11.44
CA THR A 5 -3.87 10.54 11.30
C THR A 5 -3.84 11.25 12.64
N LYS A 6 -4.61 10.77 13.64
CA LYS A 6 -4.53 11.31 15.02
C LYS A 6 -3.17 11.01 15.67
N LYS A 7 -2.65 9.78 15.53
CA LYS A 7 -1.32 9.42 16.03
C LYS A 7 -0.22 10.30 15.43
N GLU A 8 -0.28 10.55 14.12
CA GLU A 8 0.64 11.47 13.42
C GLU A 8 0.56 12.91 13.95
N ALA A 9 -0.66 13.44 14.16
CA ALA A 9 -0.83 14.78 14.74
C ALA A 9 -0.26 14.87 16.17
N GLN A 10 -0.46 13.83 16.98
CA GLN A 10 0.11 13.75 18.33
C GLN A 10 1.65 13.68 18.32
N ARG A 11 2.25 12.94 17.37
CA ARG A 11 3.71 12.93 17.16
C ARG A 11 4.25 14.34 16.88
N LYS A 12 3.48 15.14 16.14
CA LYS A 12 3.78 16.56 15.84
C LYS A 12 3.37 17.52 16.98
N LYS A 13 3.01 17.00 18.15
CA LYS A 13 2.60 17.78 19.35
C LYS A 13 1.36 18.66 19.14
N LEU A 14 0.48 18.30 18.20
CA LEU A 14 -0.79 18.99 17.97
C LEU A 14 -1.89 18.41 18.88
N GLN A 15 -2.58 19.26 19.62
CA GLN A 15 -3.72 18.87 20.44
C GLN A 15 -5.01 18.93 19.61
N VAL A 16 -5.43 17.79 19.07
CA VAL A 16 -6.60 17.70 18.18
C VAL A 16 -7.52 16.54 18.56
N ASN A 17 -8.83 16.82 18.53
CA ASN A 17 -9.86 15.79 18.68
C ASN A 17 -10.01 15.00 17.38
N LEU A 18 -10.28 13.70 17.49
CA LEU A 18 -10.56 12.82 16.34
C LEU A 18 -11.74 13.32 15.52
N LEU A 19 -12.81 13.81 16.18
CA LEU A 19 -13.98 14.35 15.50
C LEU A 19 -13.63 15.60 14.70
N SER A 20 -12.80 16.49 15.25
CA SER A 20 -12.32 17.67 14.52
C SER A 20 -11.54 17.25 13.28
N ILE A 21 -10.56 16.35 13.40
CA ILE A 21 -9.81 15.82 12.23
C ILE A 21 -10.75 15.22 11.18
N PHE A 22 -11.80 14.52 11.62
CA PHE A 22 -12.78 13.94 10.72
C PHE A 22 -13.51 15.03 9.94
N LEU A 23 -14.13 16.00 10.63
CA LEU A 23 -14.92 17.08 10.02
C LEU A 23 -14.09 17.96 9.06
N LEU A 24 -12.85 18.29 9.44
CA LEU A 24 -11.94 19.10 8.63
C LEU A 24 -11.77 18.54 7.20
N ARG A 25 -11.79 17.21 7.06
CA ARG A 25 -11.53 16.55 5.77
C ARG A 25 -12.73 16.54 4.83
N PHE A 26 -13.94 16.79 5.33
CA PHE A 26 -15.17 16.76 4.52
C PHE A 26 -15.67 18.15 4.18
N HIS A 27 -15.19 19.19 4.85
CA HIS A 27 -15.76 20.51 4.68
C HIS A 27 -15.21 21.18 3.40
N PRO A 28 -16.07 21.53 2.42
CA PRO A 28 -15.63 22.11 1.14
C PRO A 28 -15.06 23.53 1.30
N VAL A 29 -15.25 24.17 2.46
CA VAL A 29 -14.69 25.51 2.73
C VAL A 29 -13.17 25.53 2.58
N TYR A 30 -12.47 24.44 2.89
CA TYR A 30 -11.00 24.40 2.78
C TYR A 30 -10.50 24.51 1.33
N CYS A 31 -11.31 24.10 0.34
CA CYS A 31 -10.99 24.23 -1.08
C CYS A 31 -11.62 25.47 -1.74
N GLY A 32 -12.13 26.42 -0.95
CA GLY A 32 -12.73 27.64 -1.48
C GLY A 32 -14.18 27.46 -1.97
N LYS A 33 -14.85 26.36 -1.61
CA LYS A 33 -16.25 26.11 -1.97
C LYS A 33 -17.17 26.23 -0.76
N VAL A 34 -18.39 26.69 -0.96
CA VAL A 34 -19.44 26.76 0.07
C VAL A 34 -20.58 25.86 -0.35
N PHE A 35 -21.01 24.99 0.56
CA PHE A 35 -22.17 24.13 0.35
C PHE A 35 -23.44 24.92 0.61
N LEU A 36 -24.32 25.02 -0.39
CA LEU A 36 -25.65 25.60 -0.26
C LEU A 36 -26.67 24.46 -0.17
N ALA A 37 -27.44 24.46 0.92
CA ALA A 37 -28.56 23.55 1.07
C ALA A 37 -29.65 23.87 0.04
N ALA A 38 -30.47 22.87 -0.30
CA ALA A 38 -31.59 23.07 -1.21
C ALA A 38 -32.54 24.13 -0.66
N TYR A 39 -32.92 25.09 -1.49
CA TYR A 39 -33.81 26.17 -1.12
C TYR A 39 -34.84 26.40 -2.22
N LYS A 40 -36.12 26.33 -1.87
CA LYS A 40 -37.26 26.42 -2.80
C LYS A 40 -37.12 25.43 -3.96
N ASN A 41 -36.90 25.93 -5.18
CA ASN A 41 -36.79 25.15 -6.41
C ASN A 41 -35.34 24.89 -6.82
N GLU A 42 -34.36 25.31 -6.01
CA GLU A 42 -32.95 25.13 -6.29
C GLU A 42 -32.40 23.91 -5.53
N ALA A 43 -31.77 23.01 -6.28
CA ALA A 43 -31.12 21.83 -5.70
C ALA A 43 -29.88 22.23 -4.87
N ALA A 44 -29.53 21.40 -3.89
CA ALA A 44 -28.31 21.58 -3.11
C ALA A 44 -27.07 21.51 -4.03
N HIS A 45 -26.20 22.51 -3.95
CA HIS A 45 -25.02 22.60 -4.80
C HIS A 45 -23.88 23.32 -4.09
N CYS A 46 -22.65 23.12 -4.57
CA CYS A 46 -21.46 23.80 -4.06
C CYS A 46 -21.12 24.98 -4.98
N VAL A 47 -20.96 26.17 -4.41
CA VAL A 47 -20.57 27.40 -5.13
C VAL A 47 -19.17 27.83 -4.72
N LYS A 48 -18.45 28.52 -5.61
CA LYS A 48 -17.16 29.12 -5.30
C LYS A 48 -17.34 30.27 -4.31
N GLY A 49 -16.63 30.22 -3.19
CA GLY A 49 -16.59 31.27 -2.17
C GLY A 49 -15.64 32.41 -2.56
N ILE A 50 -15.77 33.51 -1.81
CA ILE A 50 -14.94 34.72 -1.97
C ILE A 50 -13.61 34.58 -1.21
N HIS A 51 -13.54 33.66 -0.24
CA HIS A 51 -12.37 33.46 0.61
C HIS A 51 -11.24 32.73 -0.12
N GLN A 52 -10.02 32.99 0.32
CA GLN A 52 -8.85 32.29 -0.19
C GLN A 52 -8.88 30.81 0.22
N PRO A 53 -8.69 29.86 -0.72
CA PRO A 53 -8.62 28.44 -0.39
C PRO A 53 -7.34 28.10 0.38
N ILE A 54 -7.45 27.17 1.34
CA ILE A 54 -6.33 26.66 2.14
C ILE A 54 -5.64 25.49 1.41
N VAL A 55 -6.42 24.68 0.69
CA VAL A 55 -5.94 23.56 -0.14
C VAL A 55 -6.46 23.71 -1.56
N SER A 56 -5.75 23.13 -2.54
CA SER A 56 -6.23 23.11 -3.92
C SER A 56 -7.48 22.23 -4.06
N GLU A 57 -8.32 22.57 -5.03
CA GLU A 57 -9.53 21.79 -5.36
C GLU A 57 -9.18 20.35 -5.76
N GLN A 58 -8.15 20.19 -6.59
CA GLN A 58 -7.64 18.87 -7.02
C GLN A 58 -7.22 18.00 -5.82
N LEU A 59 -6.48 18.57 -4.87
CA LEU A 59 -6.03 17.84 -3.69
C LEU A 59 -7.22 17.43 -2.80
N PHE A 60 -8.22 18.31 -2.68
CA PHE A 60 -9.42 18.01 -1.91
C PHE A 60 -10.21 16.85 -2.54
N ASP A 61 -10.44 16.91 -3.85
CA ASP A 61 -11.18 15.88 -4.59
C ASP A 61 -10.45 14.52 -4.56
N ASP A 62 -9.12 14.53 -4.67
CA ASP A 62 -8.29 13.34 -4.51
C ASP A 62 -8.48 12.68 -3.15
N VAL A 63 -8.52 13.48 -2.08
CA VAL A 63 -8.78 12.99 -0.72
C VAL A 63 -10.21 12.45 -0.59
N GLN A 64 -11.21 13.09 -1.21
CA GLN A 64 -12.59 12.60 -1.23
C GLN A 64 -12.69 11.24 -1.92
N ASP A 65 -12.00 11.04 -3.02
CA ASP A 65 -12.00 9.77 -3.74
C ASP A 65 -11.34 8.64 -2.95
N VAL A 66 -10.27 8.93 -2.22
CA VAL A 66 -9.66 7.98 -1.27
C VAL A 66 -10.65 7.65 -0.14
N LEU A 67 -11.32 8.65 0.42
CA LEU A 67 -12.29 8.49 1.52
C LEU A 67 -13.52 7.67 1.09
N LYS A 68 -14.05 7.93 -0.10
CA LYS A 68 -15.18 7.21 -0.70
C LYS A 68 -14.79 5.81 -1.18
N GLY A 69 -13.51 5.45 -1.13
CA GLY A 69 -13.01 4.16 -1.59
C GLY A 69 -13.06 3.98 -3.11
N LYS A 70 -13.20 5.07 -3.86
CA LYS A 70 -13.21 5.07 -5.33
C LYS A 70 -11.82 4.76 -5.89
N LYS A 71 -10.76 5.20 -5.20
CA LYS A 71 -9.39 4.77 -5.52
C LYS A 71 -9.18 3.35 -5.01
N ARG A 72 -8.53 2.51 -5.82
CA ARG A 72 -8.14 1.15 -5.40
C ARG A 72 -7.42 1.28 -4.06
N LYS A 73 -7.89 0.54 -3.05
CA LYS A 73 -7.07 0.25 -1.87
C LYS A 73 -5.89 -0.54 -2.41
N VAL A 74 -4.81 0.15 -2.81
CA VAL A 74 -3.53 -0.50 -2.93
C VAL A 74 -3.38 -1.20 -1.58
N ARG A 75 -3.22 -2.53 -1.59
CA ARG A 75 -2.82 -3.26 -0.39
C ARG A 75 -1.37 -2.88 -0.12
N VAL A 76 -1.16 -1.60 0.16
CA VAL A 76 0.03 -1.14 0.85
C VAL A 76 -0.22 -1.69 2.23
N ASN A 77 0.38 -2.83 2.54
CA ASN A 77 0.86 -3.04 3.89
C ASN A 77 1.57 -1.74 4.22
N ALA A 78 0.94 -0.88 5.03
CA ALA A 78 1.34 0.51 5.16
C ALA A 78 2.85 0.55 5.36
N PHE A 79 3.57 1.22 4.45
CA PHE A 79 5.04 1.29 4.42
C PHE A 79 5.65 1.66 5.80
N THR A 80 4.84 2.22 6.70
CA THR A 80 5.19 2.60 8.07
C THR A 80 5.42 1.41 9.03
N GLU A 81 5.03 0.18 8.70
CA GLU A 81 5.26 -1.00 9.56
C GLU A 81 5.67 -2.26 8.74
N ILE A 82 6.51 -2.08 7.72
CA ILE A 82 7.20 -3.24 7.12
C ILE A 82 8.24 -3.69 8.14
N ASP A 83 7.99 -4.83 8.78
CA ASP A 83 8.99 -5.50 9.61
C ASP A 83 10.20 -5.86 8.72
N ILE A 84 11.38 -5.36 9.08
CA ILE A 84 12.62 -5.59 8.33
C ILE A 84 12.93 -7.07 8.16
N HIS A 85 12.47 -7.92 9.09
CA HIS A 85 12.68 -9.36 9.03
C HIS A 85 11.62 -10.08 8.17
N LEU A 86 10.49 -9.44 7.88
CA LEU A 86 9.37 -10.01 7.13
C LEU A 86 8.88 -9.10 5.99
N PRO A 87 9.77 -8.65 5.08
CA PRO A 87 9.42 -7.71 4.01
C PRO A 87 8.38 -8.26 3.02
N LEU A 88 8.32 -9.58 2.83
CA LEU A 88 7.41 -10.23 1.87
C LEU A 88 6.05 -10.61 2.47
N ARG A 89 5.77 -10.17 3.70
CA ARG A 89 4.50 -10.48 4.38
C ARG A 89 3.32 -9.93 3.58
N GLY A 90 2.37 -10.80 3.24
CA GLY A 90 1.19 -10.42 2.44
C GLY A 90 1.38 -10.43 0.93
N PHE A 91 2.60 -10.65 0.43
CA PHE A 91 2.88 -10.83 -1.00
C PHE A 91 2.96 -12.31 -1.41
N LEU A 92 3.55 -13.14 -0.55
CA LEU A 92 3.65 -14.58 -0.79
C LEU A 92 2.28 -15.26 -0.65
N ILE A 93 1.99 -16.23 -1.51
CA ILE A 93 0.73 -16.98 -1.53
C ILE A 93 1.00 -18.45 -1.19
N CYS A 94 0.17 -19.03 -0.34
CA CYS A 94 0.17 -20.46 -0.05
C CYS A 94 -0.34 -21.25 -1.25
N GLN A 95 0.44 -22.22 -1.73
CA GLN A 95 0.08 -23.03 -2.91
C GLN A 95 -1.16 -23.91 -2.65
N ARG A 96 -1.35 -24.37 -1.41
CA ARG A 96 -2.50 -25.22 -1.03
C ARG A 96 -3.82 -24.47 -0.88
N TYR A 97 -3.81 -23.24 -0.37
CA TYR A 97 -5.04 -22.52 0.01
C TYR A 97 -5.27 -21.22 -0.77
N GLY A 98 -4.31 -20.79 -1.58
CA GLY A 98 -4.38 -19.51 -2.32
C GLY A 98 -4.46 -18.28 -1.42
N LYS A 99 -4.23 -18.43 -0.11
CA LYS A 99 -4.26 -17.33 0.88
C LYS A 99 -2.87 -16.73 1.06
N PRO A 100 -2.76 -15.42 1.35
CA PRO A 100 -1.47 -14.79 1.60
C PRO A 100 -0.81 -15.38 2.85
N LEU A 101 0.50 -15.62 2.78
CA LEU A 101 1.30 -16.06 3.91
C LEU A 101 1.44 -14.92 4.94
N ARG A 102 1.39 -15.32 6.21
CA ARG A 102 1.67 -14.45 7.35
C ARG A 102 3.13 -14.61 7.77
N GLY A 103 3.61 -13.72 8.63
CA GLY A 103 4.96 -13.80 9.19
C GLY A 103 4.92 -13.71 10.71
N SER A 104 5.74 -14.52 11.38
CA SER A 104 5.97 -14.40 12.84
C SER A 104 7.39 -14.84 13.21
N GLY A 105 7.91 -14.26 14.29
CA GLY A 105 9.14 -14.69 14.95
C GLY A 105 8.86 -15.75 16.01
N SER A 106 9.68 -16.79 16.04
CA SER A 106 9.68 -17.81 17.10
C SER A 106 10.97 -17.69 17.91
N ARG A 107 10.88 -17.73 19.24
CA ARG A 107 12.05 -17.74 20.13
C ARG A 107 12.58 -19.17 20.26
N GLY A 108 13.91 -19.33 20.26
CA GLY A 108 14.58 -20.60 20.47
C GLY A 108 15.95 -20.43 21.14
N ASN A 109 16.75 -21.51 21.20
CA ASN A 109 18.09 -21.51 21.78
C ASN A 109 19.03 -20.61 20.96
N GLY A 110 19.15 -19.34 21.36
CA GLY A 110 20.11 -18.39 20.79
C GLY A 110 19.51 -17.25 19.97
N GLY A 111 18.17 -17.15 19.81
CA GLY A 111 17.62 -16.01 19.08
C GLY A 111 16.13 -16.08 18.71
N ILE A 112 15.71 -15.09 17.92
CA ILE A 112 14.39 -15.01 17.30
C ILE A 112 14.55 -15.40 15.83
N TYR A 113 13.79 -16.41 15.41
CA TYR A 113 13.79 -16.92 14.05
C TYR A 113 12.50 -16.56 13.35
N TYR A 114 12.59 -15.87 12.21
CA TYR A 114 11.43 -15.39 11.46
C TYR A 114 11.01 -16.37 10.38
N TYR A 115 9.70 -16.57 10.26
CA TYR A 115 9.13 -17.50 9.29
C TYR A 115 7.88 -16.95 8.62
N TYR A 116 7.78 -17.19 7.32
CA TYR A 116 6.52 -17.09 6.59
C TYR A 116 5.73 -18.39 6.77
N HIS A 117 4.46 -18.30 7.14
CA HIS A 117 3.61 -19.47 7.39
C HIS A 117 2.18 -19.23 6.93
N CYS A 118 1.51 -20.32 6.57
CA CYS A 118 0.09 -20.27 6.23
C CYS A 118 -0.76 -19.95 7.47
N GLN A 119 -1.84 -19.19 7.30
CA GLN A 119 -2.76 -18.86 8.39
C GLN A 119 -3.45 -20.12 8.96
N SER A 120 -3.75 -21.08 8.11
CA SER A 120 -4.43 -22.32 8.50
C SER A 120 -3.44 -23.34 9.05
N VAL A 121 -2.65 -23.00 10.08
CA VAL A 121 -1.56 -23.86 10.60
C VAL A 121 -2.01 -25.30 10.93
N LYS A 122 -3.27 -25.49 11.32
CA LYS A 122 -3.84 -26.81 11.62
C LYS A 122 -4.06 -27.68 10.38
N LEU A 123 -4.40 -27.09 9.23
CA LEU A 123 -4.64 -27.80 7.98
C LEU A 123 -3.46 -27.71 6.99
N CYS A 124 -2.65 -26.66 7.12
CA CYS A 124 -1.51 -26.35 6.28
C CYS A 124 -0.26 -26.20 7.13
N LYS A 125 0.71 -27.10 6.93
CA LYS A 125 2.01 -27.04 7.61
C LYS A 125 3.09 -26.31 6.82
N GLU A 126 2.73 -25.59 5.75
CA GLU A 126 3.69 -24.78 4.98
C GLU A 126 4.29 -23.67 5.84
N ARG A 127 5.62 -23.72 5.97
CA ARG A 127 6.42 -22.76 6.71
C ARG A 127 7.78 -22.62 6.03
N PHE A 128 8.18 -21.39 5.76
CA PHE A 128 9.45 -21.06 5.14
C PHE A 128 10.25 -20.13 6.04
N ARG A 129 11.55 -20.37 6.16
CA ARG A 129 12.46 -19.47 6.88
C ARG A 129 12.53 -18.14 6.12
N ALA A 130 12.38 -17.02 6.83
CA ALA A 130 12.27 -15.71 6.20
C ALA A 130 13.54 -15.34 5.42
N GLU A 131 14.71 -15.60 5.98
CA GLU A 131 16.03 -15.37 5.34
C GLU A 131 16.10 -16.04 3.97
N THR A 132 15.89 -17.36 3.91
CA THR A 132 15.95 -18.14 2.67
C THR A 132 14.92 -17.67 1.64
N ALA A 133 13.68 -17.40 2.06
CA ALA A 133 12.64 -16.93 1.15
C ALA A 133 12.96 -15.53 0.59
N ASN A 134 13.48 -14.62 1.41
CA ASN A 134 13.87 -13.28 1.00
C ASN A 134 15.05 -13.33 0.02
N GLU A 135 16.06 -14.16 0.29
CA GLU A 135 17.22 -14.35 -0.61
C GLU A 135 16.81 -14.90 -1.98
N ILE A 136 15.94 -15.92 -2.00
CA ILE A 136 15.42 -16.48 -3.26
C ILE A 136 14.66 -15.39 -4.02
N PHE A 137 13.83 -14.61 -3.34
CA PHE A 137 13.08 -13.53 -3.97
C PHE A 137 14.00 -12.48 -4.60
N VAL A 138 15.05 -12.04 -3.89
CA VAL A 138 16.05 -11.10 -4.42
C VAL A 138 16.79 -11.69 -5.63
N LYS A 139 17.17 -12.97 -5.58
CA LYS A 139 17.79 -13.68 -6.72
C LYS A 139 16.88 -13.80 -7.94
N GLN A 140 15.57 -13.89 -7.74
CA GLN A 140 14.62 -13.89 -8.86
C GLN A 140 14.42 -12.48 -9.42
N LEU A 141 14.34 -11.48 -8.55
CA LEU A 141 14.27 -10.07 -8.98
C LEU A 141 15.49 -9.66 -9.81
N SER A 142 16.70 -10.10 -9.45
CA SER A 142 17.90 -9.78 -10.24
C SER A 142 17.87 -10.39 -11.64
N LYS A 143 17.34 -11.61 -11.80
CA LYS A 143 17.16 -12.23 -13.12
C LYS A 143 16.17 -11.49 -14.00
N ILE A 144 15.07 -11.02 -13.39
CA ILE A 144 14.06 -10.23 -14.10
C ILE A 144 14.66 -8.88 -14.51
N ALA A 145 15.36 -8.20 -13.60
CA ALA A 145 15.94 -6.89 -13.85
C ALA A 145 16.99 -6.88 -14.97
N VAL A 146 17.74 -7.98 -15.16
CA VAL A 146 18.75 -8.09 -16.22
C VAL A 146 18.13 -8.37 -17.60
N ASN A 147 16.94 -8.95 -17.65
CA ASN A 147 16.21 -9.23 -18.89
C ASN A 147 15.28 -8.08 -19.33
N VAL A 148 15.13 -7.04 -18.52
CA VAL A 148 14.57 -5.79 -19.01
C VAL A 148 15.70 -5.10 -19.73
N ASP A 149 15.83 -5.36 -21.03
CA ASP A 149 16.65 -4.53 -21.92
C ASP A 149 16.27 -3.08 -21.63
N LEU A 150 17.17 -2.40 -20.92
CA LEU A 150 17.04 -0.99 -20.65
C LEU A 150 17.22 -0.31 -21.99
N ASP A 151 16.11 0.03 -22.63
CA ASP A 151 16.05 0.93 -23.75
C ASP A 151 17.01 2.11 -23.43
N PRO A 152 18.09 2.34 -24.22
CA PRO A 152 19.24 3.15 -23.81
C PRO A 152 18.92 4.60 -23.41
N LEU A 153 17.68 5.05 -23.58
CA LEU A 153 17.22 6.42 -23.38
C LEU A 153 16.66 6.72 -21.97
N LYS A 154 16.79 5.82 -20.99
CA LYS A 154 16.39 6.09 -19.59
C LYS A 154 17.54 6.03 -18.58
N GLN A 155 18.72 6.52 -18.98
CA GLN A 155 19.77 6.88 -18.03
C GLN A 155 19.59 8.32 -17.55
N GLU A 156 18.55 8.57 -16.75
CA GLU A 156 18.57 9.74 -15.86
C GLU A 156 18.40 9.25 -14.42
N LYS A 157 19.57 9.11 -13.78
CA LYS A 157 19.85 9.16 -12.35
C LYS A 157 18.67 8.82 -11.44
N ALA A 158 18.64 7.56 -10.97
CA ALA A 158 18.02 7.20 -9.71
C ALA A 158 18.81 7.79 -8.54
N GLY A 159 18.73 9.11 -8.38
CA GLY A 159 18.95 9.80 -7.11
C GLY A 159 17.59 10.01 -6.48
N ASP A 160 17.47 9.59 -5.23
CA ASP A 160 16.32 9.75 -4.33
C ASP A 160 15.28 8.61 -4.29
N ILE A 161 15.17 8.06 -3.08
CA ILE A 161 14.39 6.89 -2.66
C ILE A 161 12.87 7.20 -2.58
N SER A 162 12.40 8.28 -3.21
CA SER A 162 10.99 8.72 -3.14
C SER A 162 10.06 8.12 -4.19
N ASP A 163 10.58 7.48 -5.25
CA ASP A 163 9.76 7.08 -6.41
C ASP A 163 9.57 5.56 -6.59
N LEU A 164 9.25 4.85 -5.51
CA LEU A 164 8.70 3.49 -5.59
C LEU A 164 7.30 3.42 -6.25
N SER A 165 6.76 4.55 -6.71
CA SER A 165 5.52 4.61 -7.49
C SER A 165 5.67 4.10 -8.93
N ALA A 166 6.90 3.95 -9.44
CA ALA A 166 7.18 3.54 -10.82
C ALA A 166 7.32 2.02 -11.02
N ILE A 167 7.49 1.22 -9.95
CA ILE A 167 7.77 -0.23 -10.03
C ILE A 167 6.49 -1.08 -9.82
N VAL A 168 5.32 -0.44 -9.65
CA VAL A 168 4.05 -1.17 -9.53
C VAL A 168 3.57 -1.58 -10.93
N PRO A 169 3.43 -2.88 -11.25
CA PRO A 169 2.94 -3.32 -12.56
C PRO A 169 1.56 -2.73 -12.83
N ARG A 170 1.39 -2.06 -13.98
CA ARG A 170 0.23 -1.20 -14.27
C ARG A 170 -0.96 -1.97 -14.85
N THR A 171 -0.77 -3.22 -15.28
CA THR A 171 -1.84 -4.01 -15.91
C THR A 171 -1.94 -5.44 -15.35
N ARG A 172 -3.16 -6.02 -15.43
CA ARG A 172 -3.47 -7.39 -14.99
C ARG A 172 -2.73 -8.46 -15.80
N GLU A 173 -2.34 -8.14 -17.03
CA GLU A 173 -1.73 -9.06 -17.98
C GLU A 173 -0.26 -9.34 -17.62
N GLU A 174 0.48 -8.32 -17.21
CA GLU A 174 1.88 -8.42 -16.76
C GLU A 174 2.04 -9.28 -15.49
N THR A 175 1.11 -9.15 -14.53
CA THR A 175 1.14 -9.95 -13.29
C THR A 175 0.86 -11.43 -13.51
N ASN A 176 0.06 -11.77 -14.52
CA ASN A 176 -0.31 -13.15 -14.82
C ASN A 176 0.79 -13.91 -15.56
N LEU A 177 1.63 -13.22 -16.33
CA LEU A 177 2.79 -13.82 -17.00
C LEU A 177 3.86 -14.21 -15.97
N ILE A 178 4.17 -13.30 -15.04
CA ILE A 178 5.13 -13.55 -13.94
C ILE A 178 4.64 -14.67 -12.99
N PHE A 179 3.34 -14.76 -12.71
CA PHE A 179 2.78 -15.83 -11.88
C PHE A 179 2.71 -17.21 -12.57
N LYS A 180 2.55 -17.26 -13.89
CA LYS A 180 2.61 -18.53 -14.64
C LYS A 180 4.03 -19.10 -14.67
N ASP A 181 5.03 -18.24 -14.85
CA ASP A 181 6.44 -18.67 -14.90
C ASP A 181 6.95 -19.13 -13.53
N LEU A 182 6.43 -18.58 -12.43
CA LEU A 182 6.77 -19.03 -11.08
C LEU A 182 6.11 -20.39 -10.70
N ILE A 183 4.99 -20.75 -11.33
CA ILE A 183 4.28 -22.03 -11.08
C ILE A 183 4.92 -23.19 -11.84
N MET A 184 5.59 -22.94 -12.98
CA MET A 184 6.25 -23.97 -13.78
C MET A 184 7.59 -24.48 -13.23
N LEU A 185 8.25 -23.75 -12.32
CA LEU A 185 9.55 -24.15 -11.76
C LEU A 185 9.46 -25.01 -10.48
N CYS A 186 8.24 -25.28 -9.98
CA CYS A 186 8.01 -26.19 -8.86
C CYS A 186 7.50 -27.58 -9.29
N GLN A 187 7.57 -27.91 -10.59
CA GLN A 187 7.40 -29.27 -11.08
C GLN A 187 8.75 -29.84 -11.52
N PHE A 188 9.06 -31.04 -11.00
CA PHE A 188 10.16 -31.98 -11.27
C PHE A 188 11.31 -32.04 -10.24
N PRO A 189 11.67 -33.27 -9.83
CA PRO A 189 10.85 -34.36 -9.31
C PRO A 189 10.91 -34.46 -7.77
#